data_AF-A0AAV4SG97-F1
#
_entry.id   AF-A0AAV4SG97-F1
#
_cell.length_a   1.000
_cell.length_b   1.000
_cell.length_c   1.000
_cell.angle_alpha   90.00
_cell.angle_beta   90.00
_cell.angle_gamma   90.00
#
_symmetry.space_group_name_H-M   'P 1'
#
loop_
_entity.id
_entity.type
_entity.pdbx_description
1 polymer ?
#
loop_
_entity_poly.entity_id
_entity_poly.type
_entity_poly.pdbx_seq_one_letter_code
_entity_poly.pdbx_strand_id
1 'polypeptide(L)'
;MQEGHGGWNPRMGEFIGKKGTVHRVTDKGDIRVQYEGCNNRWTFHPGALKRLLFNNNIIHYFSVGDMVCIIDDLTKMKELQKGHGEWIDVMNTALGKTGKVTKIYSDGDLRVNVDSQTWTFNPLCVTSMPDTATEMNNTMTANQREEHTHPLLGHLLGENHPLEITNSDKLVREAAQGHTDTVRELLLKHSDKVDQKSSGKTALQVACHQGHLEIVRLILGAGGSLEVPDDDGDTALHYSAFGNQPVVMDLLLKKGSDINAVNKARCSPLHVAVNKQHFDCVKVLLKHRCNVNVQDSYDFTLKNKRGFNVLHHAALKGNNFATERLISKSRQIVDGKKMMGHCEIDVRNNRKQTPLLLAISQCHCALVELLVSLGADINVEDEDGDTGLHIAIMRHSQIILTRIGSLNMDKNPGLAIACYLAQEGADINHKNRKFKTPLELVQNQTVLDLLQSYAESKKPQAQSLPVSGESSESPQPEPVAPQIMECVICVQKQGK
;
A
#
# COMPACT_ATOMS: atom_id res chain seq x y z
N MET A 1 8.74 9.16 -28.17
CA MET A 1 8.65 9.51 -26.73
C MET A 1 7.22 9.73 -26.27
N GLN A 2 6.35 10.41 -27.04
CA GLN A 2 5.00 10.78 -26.60
C GLN A 2 3.91 9.72 -26.89
N GLU A 3 4.22 8.75 -27.74
CA GLU A 3 3.36 7.63 -28.09
C GLU A 3 3.03 6.77 -26.84
N GLY A 4 1.75 6.50 -26.60
CA GLY A 4 1.26 5.88 -25.36
C GLY A 4 1.03 6.83 -24.17
N HIS A 5 1.54 8.06 -24.22
CA HIS A 5 1.63 8.99 -23.08
C HIS A 5 0.76 10.24 -23.23
N GLY A 6 -0.53 10.04 -23.53
CA GLY A 6 -1.51 11.12 -23.70
C GLY A 6 -1.55 11.75 -25.11
N GLY A 7 -0.86 11.15 -26.08
CA GLY A 7 -0.92 11.51 -27.50
C GLY A 7 -0.09 12.73 -27.90
N TRP A 8 0.12 12.90 -29.20
CA TRP A 8 0.77 14.08 -29.78
C TRP A 8 -0.25 14.94 -30.53
N ASN A 9 -0.49 16.15 -30.04
CA ASN A 9 -1.28 17.16 -30.74
C ASN A 9 -0.33 18.13 -31.45
N PRO A 10 -0.53 18.52 -32.72
CA PRO A 10 0.34 19.46 -33.42
C PRO A 10 0.62 20.78 -32.68
N ARG A 11 -0.35 21.29 -31.91
CA ARG A 11 -0.18 22.50 -31.08
C ARG A 11 0.82 22.31 -29.93
N MET A 12 1.14 21.08 -29.53
CA MET A 12 2.21 20.81 -28.54
C MET A 12 3.59 21.23 -29.05
N GLY A 13 3.79 21.27 -30.38
CA GLY A 13 5.01 21.78 -31.00
C GLY A 13 5.31 23.23 -30.62
N GLU A 14 4.27 24.05 -30.40
CA GLU A 14 4.40 25.46 -29.99
C GLU A 14 4.97 25.62 -28.56
N PHE A 15 5.07 24.54 -27.78
CA PHE A 15 5.56 24.54 -26.40
C PHE A 15 6.93 23.89 -26.23
N ILE A 16 7.55 23.39 -27.31
CA ILE A 16 8.93 22.88 -27.28
C ILE A 16 9.86 24.01 -26.84
N GLY A 17 10.67 23.76 -25.79
CA GLY A 17 11.58 24.75 -25.21
C GLY A 17 10.93 25.82 -24.33
N LYS A 18 9.59 25.89 -24.23
CA LYS A 18 8.90 26.82 -23.33
C LYS A 18 8.82 26.24 -21.90
N LYS A 19 8.78 27.14 -20.92
CA LYS A 19 8.60 26.79 -19.49
C LYS A 19 7.11 26.63 -19.18
N GLY A 20 6.76 25.63 -18.39
CA GLY A 20 5.39 25.40 -17.90
C GLY A 20 5.40 24.77 -16.52
N THR A 21 4.30 24.93 -15.79
CA THR A 21 4.15 24.49 -14.40
C THR A 21 3.56 23.07 -14.37
N VAL A 22 4.15 22.18 -13.58
CA VAL A 22 3.57 20.84 -13.36
C VAL A 22 2.27 20.98 -12.57
N HIS A 23 1.16 20.58 -13.17
CA HIS A 23 -0.16 20.60 -12.56
C HIS A 23 -0.44 19.31 -11.78
N ARG A 24 -0.09 18.15 -12.34
CA ARG A 24 -0.16 16.85 -11.65
C ARG A 24 0.68 15.79 -12.37
N VAL A 25 1.04 14.74 -11.65
CA VAL A 25 1.44 13.45 -12.24
C VAL A 25 0.18 12.59 -12.40
N THR A 26 0.08 11.81 -13.47
CA THR A 26 -1.03 10.86 -13.69
C THR A 26 -0.72 9.50 -13.07
N ASP A 27 -1.74 8.65 -12.94
CA ASP A 27 -1.60 7.30 -12.36
C ASP A 27 -0.70 6.37 -13.22
N LYS A 28 -0.43 6.76 -14.48
CA LYS A 28 0.52 6.11 -15.40
C LYS A 28 1.95 6.69 -15.32
N GLY A 29 2.18 7.68 -14.45
CA GLY A 29 3.45 8.38 -14.29
C GLY A 29 3.65 9.61 -15.18
N ASP A 30 2.72 9.92 -16.09
CA ASP A 30 2.88 11.06 -17.02
C ASP A 30 2.71 12.41 -16.34
N ILE A 31 3.41 13.42 -16.84
CA ILE A 31 3.42 14.76 -16.25
C ILE A 31 2.48 15.66 -17.02
N ARG A 32 1.43 16.15 -16.35
CA ARG A 32 0.51 17.14 -16.93
C ARG A 32 1.00 18.54 -16.61
N VAL A 33 1.29 19.33 -17.64
CA VAL A 33 1.89 20.66 -17.57
C VAL A 33 0.87 21.72 -18.02
N GLN A 34 0.84 22.81 -17.27
CA GLN A 34 0.07 24.03 -17.52
C GLN A 34 1.02 25.12 -18.03
N TYR A 35 0.72 25.74 -19.17
CA TYR A 35 1.47 26.88 -19.68
C TYR A 35 0.70 28.18 -19.43
N GLU A 36 1.44 29.27 -19.21
CA GLU A 36 0.89 30.61 -19.02
C GLU A 36 0.21 31.11 -20.32
N GLY A 37 -0.93 31.78 -20.19
CA GLY A 37 -1.74 32.21 -21.34
C GLY A 37 -2.46 31.09 -22.11
N CYS A 38 -2.37 29.83 -21.68
CA CYS A 38 -3.06 28.71 -22.33
C CYS A 38 -4.09 28.06 -21.39
N ASN A 39 -5.37 27.99 -21.78
CA ASN A 39 -6.38 27.27 -20.97
C ASN A 39 -6.22 25.74 -21.03
N ASN A 40 -5.47 25.22 -22.00
CA ASN A 40 -5.28 23.79 -22.18
C ASN A 40 -4.07 23.28 -21.41
N ARG A 41 -4.22 22.08 -20.82
CA ARG A 41 -3.18 21.37 -20.06
C ARG A 41 -2.70 20.19 -20.86
N TRP A 42 -1.41 20.14 -21.14
CA TRP A 42 -0.78 19.12 -21.98
C TRP A 42 -0.17 18.03 -21.11
N THR A 43 -0.37 16.77 -21.48
CA THR A 43 0.26 15.63 -20.81
C THR A 43 1.54 15.29 -21.57
N PHE A 44 2.64 15.03 -20.88
CA PHE A 44 3.92 14.64 -21.49
C PHE A 44 4.48 13.40 -20.83
N HIS A 45 5.13 12.55 -21.64
CA HIS A 45 6.03 11.52 -21.12
C HIS A 45 7.11 12.15 -20.22
N PRO A 46 7.43 11.60 -19.03
CA PRO A 46 8.36 12.24 -18.09
C PRO A 46 9.74 12.53 -18.67
N GLY A 47 10.28 11.60 -19.47
CA GLY A 47 11.57 11.77 -20.14
C GLY A 47 11.59 12.79 -21.28
N ALA A 48 10.44 13.34 -21.69
CA ALA A 48 10.36 14.44 -22.65
C ALA A 48 10.44 15.83 -21.95
N LEU A 49 10.39 15.89 -20.61
CA LEU A 49 10.48 17.12 -19.85
C LEU A 49 11.81 17.21 -19.09
N LYS A 50 12.43 18.39 -19.15
CA LYS A 50 13.55 18.76 -18.27
C LYS A 50 13.00 19.56 -17.11
N ARG A 51 13.09 19.04 -15.88
CA ARG A 51 12.68 19.76 -14.66
C ARG A 51 13.50 21.05 -14.54
N LEU A 52 12.82 22.18 -14.66
CA LEU A 52 13.44 23.49 -14.47
C LEU A 52 13.35 23.87 -12.99
N LEU A 53 14.51 24.00 -12.35
CA LEU A 53 14.63 24.52 -10.99
C LEU A 53 14.39 26.03 -11.06
N PHE A 54 13.30 26.51 -10.46
CA PHE A 54 13.07 27.93 -10.26
C PHE A 54 13.57 28.36 -8.88
N ASN A 55 14.36 29.43 -8.87
CA ASN A 55 14.78 30.19 -7.69
C ASN A 55 15.47 29.39 -6.56
N ASN A 56 16.53 28.63 -6.88
CA ASN A 56 17.58 28.10 -5.98
C ASN A 56 17.17 27.33 -4.70
N ASN A 57 15.88 27.19 -4.41
CA ASN A 57 15.36 26.40 -3.32
C ASN A 57 15.25 24.96 -3.82
N ILE A 58 16.23 24.16 -3.41
CA ILE A 58 16.17 22.71 -3.59
C ILE A 58 14.98 22.24 -2.75
N ILE A 59 13.90 21.82 -3.41
CA ILE A 59 12.88 20.98 -2.75
C ILE A 59 13.56 19.64 -2.50
N HIS A 60 14.22 19.53 -1.36
CA HIS A 60 14.75 18.28 -0.87
C HIS A 60 13.56 17.35 -0.60
N TYR A 61 13.56 16.19 -1.24
CA TYR A 61 12.66 15.10 -0.86
C TYR A 61 13.22 14.53 0.43
N PHE A 62 12.81 15.11 1.56
CA PHE A 62 13.19 14.61 2.87
C PHE A 62 12.70 13.17 3.05
N SER A 63 13.50 12.37 3.73
CA SER A 63 13.17 11.01 4.16
C SER A 63 13.06 10.93 5.68
N VAL A 64 12.32 9.94 6.18
CA VAL A 64 12.31 9.65 7.63
C VAL A 64 13.70 9.14 8.02
N GLY A 65 14.37 9.88 8.88
CA GLY A 65 15.77 9.65 9.26
C GLY A 65 16.67 10.86 8.99
N ASP A 66 16.31 11.75 8.08
CA ASP A 66 17.14 12.88 7.66
C ASP A 66 17.43 13.86 8.80
N MET A 67 18.65 14.40 8.82
CA MET A 67 19.02 15.53 9.65
C MET A 67 18.75 16.84 8.89
N VAL A 68 18.00 17.73 9.52
CA VAL A 68 17.56 18.99 8.93
C VAL A 68 17.85 20.15 9.89
N CYS A 69 18.20 21.31 9.36
CA CYS A 69 18.33 22.54 10.15
C CYS A 69 17.05 23.37 9.99
N ILE A 70 16.43 23.77 11.10
CA ILE A 70 15.27 24.67 11.10
C ILE A 70 15.78 26.08 10.80
N ILE A 71 15.09 26.84 9.95
CA ILE A 71 15.46 28.23 9.66
C ILE A 71 15.49 29.08 10.95
N ASP A 72 16.34 30.10 10.97
CA ASP A 72 16.54 31.04 12.09
C ASP A 72 15.69 32.32 11.98
N ASP A 73 15.22 32.66 10.77
CA ASP A 73 14.33 33.78 10.50
C ASP A 73 12.91 33.54 11.04
N LEU A 74 12.63 34.07 12.23
CA LEU A 74 11.32 34.04 12.91
C LEU A 74 10.17 34.61 12.07
N THR A 75 10.41 35.66 11.26
CA THR A 75 9.34 36.31 10.48
C THR A 75 8.94 35.43 9.32
N LYS A 76 9.93 34.92 8.58
CA LYS A 76 9.73 33.96 7.48
C LYS A 76 9.16 32.64 7.97
N MET A 77 9.58 32.16 9.14
CA MET A 77 9.02 30.99 9.81
C MET A 77 7.52 31.16 10.09
N LYS A 78 7.12 32.27 10.71
CA LYS A 78 5.71 32.58 11.00
C LYS A 78 4.85 32.75 9.74
N GLU A 79 5.44 33.14 8.61
CA GLU A 79 4.75 33.21 7.33
C GLU A 79 4.54 31.82 6.70
N LEU A 80 5.60 31.02 6.62
CA LEU A 80 5.60 29.70 5.98
C LEU A 80 4.79 28.64 6.76
N GLN A 81 4.59 28.80 8.08
CA GLN A 81 3.94 27.79 8.91
C GLN A 81 2.39 27.90 8.96
N LYS A 82 1.80 28.92 8.34
CA LYS A 82 0.34 29.10 8.26
C LYS A 82 -0.29 27.99 7.43
N GLY A 83 -1.34 27.34 7.95
CA GLY A 83 -1.99 26.17 7.34
C GLY A 83 -1.23 24.85 7.50
N HIS A 84 -0.04 24.88 8.10
CA HIS A 84 0.87 23.73 8.23
C HIS A 84 1.16 23.47 9.72
N GLY A 85 0.16 23.04 10.49
CA GLY A 85 0.29 22.83 11.95
C GLY A 85 0.33 24.09 12.82
N GLU A 86 0.39 25.29 12.22
CA GLU A 86 0.45 26.61 12.85
C GLU A 86 1.71 26.90 13.69
N TRP A 87 1.99 28.18 13.93
CA TRP A 87 3.08 28.60 14.81
C TRP A 87 2.59 28.84 16.24
N ILE A 88 3.31 28.29 17.23
CA ILE A 88 3.17 28.66 18.65
C ILE A 88 4.52 29.13 19.21
N ASP A 89 4.53 30.14 20.08
CA ASP A 89 5.78 30.82 20.47
C ASP A 89 6.79 29.94 21.23
N VAL A 90 6.38 28.78 21.76
CA VAL A 90 7.30 27.76 22.33
C VAL A 90 8.23 27.17 21.25
N MET A 91 7.80 27.13 19.97
CA MET A 91 8.62 26.69 18.83
C MET A 91 9.81 27.62 18.56
N ASN A 92 9.84 28.83 19.14
CA ASN A 92 11.00 29.72 19.08
C ASN A 92 12.28 29.06 19.64
N THR A 93 12.12 28.07 20.52
CA THR A 93 13.22 27.25 21.06
C THR A 93 13.87 26.29 20.05
N ALA A 94 13.27 26.11 18.86
CA ALA A 94 13.75 25.22 17.81
C ALA A 94 14.34 25.95 16.58
N LEU A 95 14.23 27.28 16.48
CA LEU A 95 14.80 28.06 15.38
C LEU A 95 16.34 27.92 15.34
N GLY A 96 16.90 27.81 14.13
CA GLY A 96 18.34 27.66 13.91
C GLY A 96 18.97 26.37 14.45
N LYS A 97 18.18 25.46 15.02
CA LYS A 97 18.67 24.17 15.55
C LYS A 97 18.60 23.07 14.49
N THR A 98 19.39 22.03 14.70
CA THR A 98 19.26 20.78 13.94
C THR A 98 18.26 19.84 14.60
N GLY A 99 17.52 19.10 13.79
CA GLY A 99 16.62 18.05 14.25
C GLY A 99 16.53 16.90 13.27
N LYS A 100 15.94 15.79 13.73
CA LYS A 100 15.78 14.57 12.93
C LYS A 100 14.34 14.42 12.44
N VAL A 101 14.15 14.19 11.14
CA VAL A 101 12.83 13.88 10.57
C VAL A 101 12.38 12.49 11.08
N THR A 102 11.29 12.46 11.85
CA THR A 102 10.73 11.26 12.48
C THR A 102 9.49 10.72 11.76
N LYS A 103 8.77 11.58 11.04
CA LYS A 103 7.60 11.23 10.23
C LYS A 103 7.38 12.29 9.16
N ILE A 104 6.82 11.87 8.02
CA ILE A 104 6.34 12.76 6.96
C ILE A 104 4.85 12.53 6.82
N TYR A 105 4.07 13.61 6.75
CA TYR A 105 2.61 13.58 6.62
C TYR A 105 2.20 13.56 5.14
N SER A 106 0.92 13.23 4.86
CA SER A 106 0.41 13.05 3.49
C SER A 106 0.28 14.35 2.68
N ASP A 107 0.31 15.49 3.35
CA ASP A 107 0.41 16.85 2.82
C ASP A 107 1.87 17.28 2.54
N GLY A 108 2.85 16.52 3.02
CA GLY A 108 4.27 16.79 2.91
C GLY A 108 4.92 17.32 4.20
N ASP A 109 4.16 17.63 5.25
CA ASP A 109 4.71 18.22 6.47
C ASP A 109 5.65 17.28 7.23
N LEU A 110 6.66 17.85 7.86
CA LEU A 110 7.76 17.13 8.50
C LEU A 110 7.59 17.16 10.02
N ARG A 111 7.47 15.98 10.65
CA ARG A 111 7.60 15.81 12.09
C ARG A 111 9.07 15.75 12.46
N VAL A 112 9.64 16.81 13.01
CA VAL A 112 11.06 16.89 13.36
C VAL A 112 11.23 16.82 14.88
N ASN A 113 12.13 15.96 15.36
CA ASN A 113 12.57 15.96 16.76
C ASN A 113 13.76 16.93 16.92
N VAL A 114 13.61 17.91 17.79
CA VAL A 114 14.60 18.93 18.16
C VAL A 114 14.69 18.93 19.69
N ASP A 115 15.87 18.66 20.25
CA ASP A 115 16.12 18.62 21.70
C ASP A 115 15.06 17.83 22.51
N SER A 116 14.74 16.62 22.04
CA SER A 116 13.71 15.72 22.61
C SER A 116 12.25 16.20 22.51
N GLN A 117 11.98 17.37 21.94
CA GLN A 117 10.64 17.84 21.62
C GLN A 117 10.33 17.62 20.14
N THR A 118 9.09 17.25 19.80
CA THR A 118 8.70 17.01 18.40
C THR A 118 7.78 18.10 17.88
N TRP A 119 8.20 18.77 16.82
CA TRP A 119 7.44 19.83 16.14
C TRP A 119 7.02 19.36 14.76
N THR A 120 5.96 19.96 14.22
CA THR A 120 5.59 19.82 12.80
C THR A 120 6.06 21.07 12.08
N PHE A 121 6.79 20.91 10.98
CA PHE A 121 7.30 22.01 10.17
C PHE A 121 6.91 21.84 8.70
N ASN A 122 6.68 22.97 8.04
CA ASN A 122 6.56 23.04 6.58
C ASN A 122 7.95 22.67 6.00
N PRO A 123 8.06 21.86 4.93
CA PRO A 123 9.34 21.54 4.31
C PRO A 123 10.20 22.75 3.93
N LEU A 124 9.59 23.92 3.69
CA LEU A 124 10.28 25.19 3.40
C LEU A 124 10.87 25.87 4.64
N CYS A 125 10.45 25.47 5.84
CA CYS A 125 11.00 25.92 7.13
C CYS A 125 12.26 25.18 7.56
N VAL A 126 12.69 24.17 6.80
CA VAL A 126 13.89 23.38 7.11
C VAL A 126 14.80 23.23 5.90
N THR A 127 16.11 23.15 6.16
CA THR A 127 17.14 22.92 5.14
C THR A 127 17.75 21.54 5.36
N SER A 128 17.90 20.76 4.29
CA SER A 128 18.61 19.47 4.33
C SER A 128 20.09 19.73 4.58
N MET A 129 20.68 19.03 5.54
CA MET A 129 22.10 19.12 5.83
C MET A 129 22.86 18.21 4.85
N PRO A 130 23.72 18.74 3.95
CA PRO A 130 24.57 17.89 3.12
C PRO A 130 25.62 17.16 3.97
N ASP A 131 25.94 15.93 3.55
CA ASP A 131 26.74 14.91 4.23
C ASP A 131 27.93 15.42 5.08
N THR A 132 27.63 15.73 6.35
CA THR A 132 28.61 16.07 7.40
C THR A 132 28.48 15.17 8.63
N ALA A 133 27.60 14.16 8.58
CA ALA A 133 27.36 13.20 9.65
C ALA A 133 28.54 12.21 9.88
N THR A 134 29.57 12.22 9.04
CA THR A 134 30.67 11.23 9.06
C THR A 134 31.95 11.74 9.75
N GLU A 135 32.12 13.04 10.00
CA GLU A 135 33.40 13.59 10.52
C GLU A 135 33.35 14.31 11.87
N MET A 136 32.18 14.63 12.45
CA MET A 136 32.10 15.37 13.72
C MET A 136 32.12 14.52 15.02
N ASN A 137 32.06 13.20 14.94
CA ASN A 137 32.07 12.33 16.14
C ASN A 137 33.48 11.98 16.67
N ASN A 138 34.54 12.57 16.11
CA ASN A 138 35.94 12.30 16.49
C ASN A 138 36.67 13.54 17.05
N THR A 139 36.09 14.27 18.00
CA THR A 139 36.86 14.99 19.04
C THR A 139 36.00 15.45 20.22
N MET A 140 36.62 15.65 21.40
CA MET A 140 36.03 16.12 22.66
C MET A 140 35.15 15.12 23.43
N THR A 141 35.85 14.14 23.98
CA THR A 141 35.48 13.32 25.14
C THR A 141 34.79 14.04 26.31
N ALA A 142 33.91 13.29 26.97
CA ALA A 142 33.65 13.30 28.42
C ALA A 142 33.15 14.59 29.08
N ASN A 143 31.86 14.62 29.41
CA ASN A 143 31.37 14.63 30.82
C ASN A 143 29.84 14.60 30.88
N GLN A 144 29.28 13.93 31.92
CA GLN A 144 27.85 13.85 32.28
C GLN A 144 27.00 13.02 31.25
N ARG A 145 26.34 11.88 31.57
CA ARG A 145 25.27 11.60 32.56
C ARG A 145 24.12 12.63 32.42
N GLU A 146 22.84 12.28 32.23
CA GLU A 146 22.08 11.16 32.80
C GLU A 146 21.07 10.52 31.81
N GLU A 147 20.38 9.47 32.27
CA GLU A 147 19.56 8.52 31.51
C GLU A 147 18.09 8.97 31.37
N HIS A 148 17.41 8.61 30.26
CA HIS A 148 15.95 8.44 30.29
C HIS A 148 15.45 7.20 29.52
N THR A 149 14.75 6.35 30.30
CA THR A 149 14.32 4.98 30.03
C THR A 149 12.90 4.78 30.60
N HIS A 150 12.00 3.94 30.09
CA HIS A 150 12.07 3.01 28.95
C HIS A 150 10.68 2.86 28.25
N PRO A 151 10.15 1.75 27.65
CA PRO A 151 10.56 0.32 27.55
C PRO A 151 10.58 -0.28 26.11
N LEU A 152 11.65 -0.96 25.68
CA LEU A 152 11.77 -2.41 25.95
C LEU A 152 13.23 -2.92 26.10
N LEU A 153 14.22 -2.02 26.18
CA LEU A 153 15.62 -2.35 26.53
C LEU A 153 15.82 -2.42 28.07
N GLY A 154 14.77 -2.17 28.86
CA GLY A 154 14.84 -1.92 30.31
C GLY A 154 15.06 -3.13 31.20
N HIS A 155 15.34 -4.31 30.65
CA HIS A 155 15.68 -5.52 31.41
C HIS A 155 17.17 -5.91 31.29
N LEU A 156 18.01 -5.02 30.74
CA LEU A 156 19.47 -5.19 30.64
C LEU A 156 20.29 -4.06 31.30
N LEU A 157 19.63 -3.05 31.89
CA LEU A 157 20.29 -1.93 32.59
C LEU A 157 19.92 -1.87 34.08
N GLY A 158 19.39 -2.97 34.62
CA GLY A 158 18.70 -2.99 35.92
C GLY A 158 19.05 -4.16 36.82
N GLU A 159 20.29 -4.68 36.80
CA GLU A 159 20.88 -5.37 37.96
C GLU A 159 22.40 -5.54 37.80
N ASN A 160 23.15 -5.29 38.88
CA ASN A 160 24.61 -5.42 38.91
C ASN A 160 25.03 -6.89 38.99
N HIS A 161 25.02 -7.58 37.85
CA HIS A 161 25.85 -8.77 37.64
C HIS A 161 26.85 -8.50 36.51
N PRO A 162 28.15 -8.78 36.71
CA PRO A 162 29.16 -8.63 35.65
C PRO A 162 28.97 -9.73 34.60
N LEU A 163 28.07 -9.48 33.65
CA LEU A 163 27.84 -10.34 32.50
C LEU A 163 28.96 -10.11 31.48
N GLU A 164 29.69 -11.19 31.14
CA GLU A 164 30.68 -11.16 30.06
C GLU A 164 30.02 -10.68 28.77
N ILE A 165 30.52 -9.58 28.18
CA ILE A 165 30.17 -9.22 26.81
C ILE A 165 30.67 -10.36 25.93
N THR A 166 29.75 -11.19 25.44
CA THR A 166 30.13 -12.40 24.74
C THR A 166 30.82 -12.05 23.43
N ASN A 167 31.85 -12.80 23.02
CA ASN A 167 32.60 -12.49 21.80
C ASN A 167 31.72 -12.49 20.54
N SER A 168 30.56 -13.19 20.58
CA SER A 168 29.48 -13.12 19.60
C SER A 168 28.84 -11.73 19.48
N ASP A 169 28.51 -11.07 20.59
CA ASP A 169 27.93 -9.72 20.56
C ASP A 169 28.90 -8.73 19.91
N LYS A 170 30.21 -8.89 20.19
CA LYS A 170 31.25 -8.14 19.53
C LYS A 170 31.29 -8.46 18.02
N LEU A 171 31.41 -9.73 17.63
CA LEU A 171 31.50 -10.13 16.21
C LEU A 171 30.32 -9.61 15.37
N VAL A 172 29.08 -9.73 15.87
CA VAL A 172 27.88 -9.22 15.18
C VAL A 172 27.92 -7.69 15.06
N ARG A 173 28.32 -6.97 16.11
CA ARG A 173 28.43 -5.50 16.07
C ARG A 173 29.50 -5.02 15.10
N GLU A 174 30.71 -5.56 15.16
CA GLU A 174 31.81 -5.16 14.27
C GLU A 174 31.48 -5.51 12.80
N ALA A 175 30.79 -6.64 12.56
CA ALA A 175 30.30 -7.02 11.24
C ALA A 175 29.20 -6.10 10.70
N ALA A 176 28.32 -5.56 11.55
CA ALA A 176 27.32 -4.56 11.17
C ALA A 176 27.93 -3.18 10.87
N GLN A 177 29.00 -2.81 11.58
CA GLN A 177 29.70 -1.53 11.45
C GLN A 177 30.71 -1.50 10.28
N GLY A 178 31.15 -2.65 9.77
CA GLY A 178 32.08 -2.72 8.63
C GLY A 178 33.55 -2.84 9.01
N HIS A 179 33.86 -3.08 10.29
CA HIS A 179 35.24 -3.15 10.82
C HIS A 179 35.95 -4.46 10.41
N THR A 180 36.35 -4.51 9.14
CA THR A 180 36.82 -5.72 8.45
C THR A 180 38.01 -6.39 9.14
N ASP A 181 38.99 -5.62 9.63
CA ASP A 181 40.17 -6.18 10.31
C ASP A 181 39.83 -6.76 11.69
N THR A 182 38.99 -6.07 12.47
CA THR A 182 38.48 -6.57 13.75
C THR A 182 37.67 -7.86 13.56
N VAL A 183 36.83 -7.93 12.52
CA VAL A 183 36.09 -9.15 12.17
C VAL A 183 37.05 -10.28 11.77
N ARG A 184 38.08 -10.00 10.96
CA ARG A 184 39.13 -10.98 10.59
C ARG A 184 39.83 -11.55 11.82
N GLU A 185 40.22 -10.70 12.78
CA GLU A 185 40.85 -11.12 14.03
C GLU A 185 39.92 -11.98 14.91
N LEU A 186 38.66 -11.58 15.05
CA LEU A 186 37.67 -12.31 15.84
C LEU A 186 37.36 -13.70 15.26
N LEU A 187 37.22 -13.81 13.92
CA LEU A 187 37.00 -15.08 13.24
C LEU A 187 38.20 -16.04 13.36
N LEU A 188 39.43 -15.51 13.39
CA LEU A 188 40.64 -16.31 13.64
C LEU A 188 40.73 -16.82 15.08
N LYS A 189 40.24 -16.05 16.06
CA LYS A 189 40.26 -16.41 17.49
C LYS A 189 39.10 -17.34 17.89
N HIS A 190 37.97 -17.29 17.20
CA HIS A 190 36.73 -17.97 17.58
C HIS A 190 36.04 -18.62 16.36
N SER A 191 36.80 -19.42 15.60
CA SER A 191 36.31 -20.11 14.40
C SER A 191 35.23 -21.18 14.69
N ASP A 192 35.03 -21.56 15.95
CA ASP A 192 33.97 -22.45 16.42
C ASP A 192 32.61 -21.75 16.60
N LYS A 193 32.56 -20.41 16.58
CA LYS A 193 31.39 -19.59 16.97
C LYS A 193 30.91 -18.60 15.90
N VAL A 194 31.28 -18.83 14.64
CA VAL A 194 30.98 -17.94 13.51
C VAL A 194 29.48 -17.67 13.33
N ASP A 195 28.65 -18.69 13.56
CA ASP A 195 27.18 -18.61 13.44
C ASP A 195 26.46 -18.25 14.76
N GLN A 196 27.20 -17.87 15.81
CA GLN A 196 26.57 -17.51 17.08
C GLN A 196 25.76 -16.21 16.92
N LYS A 197 24.48 -16.27 17.34
CA LYS A 197 23.56 -15.14 17.28
C LYS A 197 23.81 -14.13 18.41
N SER A 198 23.70 -12.85 18.09
CA SER A 198 23.43 -11.76 19.05
C SER A 198 22.09 -11.13 18.70
N SER A 199 21.22 -10.92 19.69
CA SER A 199 19.86 -10.37 19.48
C SER A 199 19.07 -11.06 18.35
N GLY A 200 19.15 -12.40 18.29
CA GLY A 200 18.49 -13.23 17.28
C GLY A 200 19.23 -13.38 15.93
N LYS A 201 20.33 -12.65 15.70
CA LYS A 201 20.95 -12.46 14.38
C LYS A 201 22.43 -12.84 14.36
N THR A 202 22.86 -13.46 13.27
CA THR A 202 24.27 -13.81 13.00
C THR A 202 25.05 -12.64 12.43
N ALA A 203 26.38 -12.73 12.50
CA ALA A 203 27.28 -11.77 11.86
C ALA A 203 27.11 -11.74 10.33
N LEU A 204 26.80 -12.90 9.73
CA LEU A 204 26.54 -13.00 8.28
C LEU A 204 25.30 -12.20 7.88
N GLN A 205 24.17 -12.37 8.58
CA GLN A 205 22.92 -11.67 8.28
C GLN A 205 23.09 -10.14 8.33
N VAL A 206 23.71 -9.60 9.38
CA VAL A 206 23.92 -8.15 9.49
C VAL A 206 24.89 -7.61 8.43
N ALA A 207 25.98 -8.32 8.12
CA ALA A 207 26.88 -7.94 7.04
C ALA A 207 26.19 -7.98 5.66
N CYS A 208 25.28 -8.95 5.45
CA CYS A 208 24.51 -9.08 4.22
C CYS A 208 23.47 -7.97 4.02
N HIS A 209 22.87 -7.47 5.10
CA HIS A 209 21.98 -6.29 5.05
C HIS A 209 22.76 -5.01 4.74
N GLN A 210 23.94 -4.83 5.35
CA GLN A 210 24.73 -3.61 5.23
C GLN A 210 25.58 -3.54 3.94
N GLY A 211 25.68 -4.64 3.19
CA GLY A 211 26.43 -4.69 1.92
C GLY A 211 27.93 -4.91 2.07
N HIS A 212 28.41 -5.29 3.27
CA HIS A 212 29.83 -5.44 3.61
C HIS A 212 30.44 -6.70 2.98
N LEU A 213 30.61 -6.65 1.65
CA LEU A 213 30.96 -7.78 0.80
C LEU A 213 32.23 -8.52 1.24
N GLU A 214 33.26 -7.80 1.69
CA GLU A 214 34.50 -8.43 2.17
C GLU A 214 34.29 -9.16 3.50
N ILE A 215 33.53 -8.58 4.44
CA ILE A 215 33.13 -9.27 5.68
C ILE A 215 32.30 -10.52 5.38
N VAL A 216 31.38 -10.46 4.41
CA VAL A 216 30.65 -11.66 3.94
C VAL A 216 31.61 -12.73 3.41
N ARG A 217 32.65 -12.38 2.64
CA ARG A 217 33.68 -13.34 2.22
C ARG A 217 34.46 -13.94 3.39
N LEU A 218 34.82 -13.13 4.39
CA LEU A 218 35.56 -13.59 5.57
C LEU A 218 34.73 -14.58 6.40
N ILE A 219 33.47 -14.25 6.68
CA ILE A 219 32.56 -15.10 7.48
C ILE A 219 32.32 -16.44 6.76
N LEU A 220 32.04 -16.42 5.45
CA LEU A 220 31.87 -17.65 4.66
C LEU A 220 33.19 -18.43 4.51
N GLY A 221 34.34 -17.74 4.49
CA GLY A 221 35.67 -18.36 4.49
C GLY A 221 36.04 -19.02 5.82
N ALA A 222 35.49 -18.52 6.93
CA ALA A 222 35.60 -19.10 8.27
C ALA A 222 34.58 -20.24 8.53
N GLY A 223 33.75 -20.58 7.55
CA GLY A 223 32.77 -21.68 7.66
C GLY A 223 31.37 -21.28 8.12
N GLY A 224 31.04 -19.98 8.16
CA GLY A 224 29.71 -19.51 8.52
C GLY A 224 28.62 -20.01 7.56
N SER A 225 27.48 -20.41 8.11
CA SER A 225 26.38 -21.04 7.39
C SER A 225 25.44 -20.03 6.74
N LEU A 226 25.08 -20.29 5.48
CA LEU A 226 24.16 -19.47 4.69
C LEU A 226 22.70 -19.53 5.19
N GLU A 227 22.33 -20.65 5.81
CA GLU A 227 20.94 -21.05 6.06
C GLU A 227 20.55 -21.00 7.55
N VAL A 228 21.31 -20.29 8.39
CA VAL A 228 20.88 -20.01 9.77
C VAL A 228 19.74 -18.99 9.73
N PRO A 229 18.52 -19.34 10.15
CA PRO A 229 17.42 -18.40 10.22
C PRO A 229 17.55 -17.52 11.47
N ASP A 230 17.11 -16.27 11.40
CA ASP A 230 16.84 -15.49 12.60
C ASP A 230 15.52 -15.93 13.29
N ASP A 231 15.03 -15.10 14.21
CA ASP A 231 13.83 -15.43 14.98
C ASP A 231 12.53 -15.20 14.20
N ASP A 232 12.56 -14.54 13.04
CA ASP A 232 11.45 -14.42 12.08
C ASP A 232 11.55 -15.45 10.94
N GLY A 233 12.65 -16.21 10.88
CA GLY A 233 12.91 -17.21 9.84
C GLY A 233 13.69 -16.67 8.64
N ASP A 234 14.17 -15.42 8.69
CA ASP A 234 14.91 -14.80 7.60
C ASP A 234 16.36 -15.28 7.56
N THR A 235 16.81 -15.78 6.41
CA THR A 235 18.19 -16.22 6.16
C THR A 235 19.09 -15.07 5.68
N ALA A 236 20.40 -15.30 5.52
CA ALA A 236 21.33 -14.29 4.99
C ALA A 236 20.88 -13.73 3.62
N LEU A 237 20.25 -14.56 2.79
CA LEU A 237 19.70 -14.16 1.49
C LEU A 237 18.51 -13.19 1.64
N HIS A 238 17.62 -13.41 2.62
CA HIS A 238 16.54 -12.47 2.96
C HIS A 238 17.09 -11.12 3.42
N TYR A 239 18.13 -11.12 4.26
CA TYR A 239 18.80 -9.90 4.72
C TYR A 239 19.43 -9.11 3.55
N SER A 240 20.03 -9.80 2.57
CA SER A 240 20.55 -9.13 1.35
C SER A 240 19.45 -8.53 0.48
N ALA A 241 18.26 -9.15 0.42
CA ALA A 241 17.10 -8.61 -0.28
C ALA A 241 16.51 -7.40 0.44
N PHE A 242 16.43 -7.43 1.78
CA PHE A 242 15.92 -6.34 2.60
C PHE A 242 16.86 -5.13 2.59
N GLY A 243 18.18 -5.34 2.59
CA GLY A 243 19.18 -4.28 2.56
C GLY A 243 19.49 -3.70 1.18
N ASN A 244 18.83 -4.18 0.11
CA ASN A 244 19.12 -3.85 -1.30
C ASN A 244 20.57 -4.12 -1.72
N GLN A 245 21.08 -5.33 -1.45
CA GLN A 245 22.49 -5.68 -1.67
C GLN A 245 22.68 -6.71 -2.82
N PRO A 246 22.48 -6.33 -4.09
CA PRO A 246 22.51 -7.26 -5.22
C PRO A 246 23.87 -7.93 -5.43
N VAL A 247 24.98 -7.27 -5.08
CA VAL A 247 26.34 -7.82 -5.21
C VAL A 247 26.60 -8.90 -4.16
N VAL A 248 26.13 -8.68 -2.92
CA VAL A 248 26.18 -9.70 -1.86
C VAL A 248 25.24 -10.86 -2.21
N MET A 249 24.03 -10.57 -2.68
CA MET A 249 23.06 -11.57 -3.11
C MET A 249 23.61 -12.50 -4.21
N ASP A 250 24.28 -11.95 -5.24
CA ASP A 250 24.91 -12.76 -6.29
C ASP A 250 26.06 -13.64 -5.75
N LEU A 251 26.77 -13.19 -4.69
CA LEU A 251 27.77 -14.01 -3.99
C LEU A 251 27.13 -15.14 -3.18
N LEU A 252 26.09 -14.86 -2.39
CA LEU A 252 25.37 -15.87 -1.58
C LEU A 252 24.79 -16.98 -2.47
N LEU A 253 24.14 -16.61 -3.57
CA LEU A 253 23.59 -17.56 -4.54
C LEU A 253 24.67 -18.41 -5.21
N LYS A 254 25.81 -17.81 -5.59
CA LYS A 254 26.99 -18.55 -6.09
C LYS A 254 27.62 -19.48 -5.04
N LYS A 255 27.39 -19.21 -3.75
CA LYS A 255 27.85 -20.05 -2.63
C LYS A 255 26.84 -21.14 -2.24
N GLY A 256 25.68 -21.19 -2.89
CA GLY A 256 24.70 -22.25 -2.73
C GLY A 256 23.54 -21.94 -1.79
N SER A 257 23.26 -20.66 -1.49
CA SER A 257 22.08 -20.30 -0.70
C SER A 257 20.79 -20.80 -1.35
N ASP A 258 19.81 -21.23 -0.55
CA ASP A 258 18.50 -21.59 -1.07
C ASP A 258 17.74 -20.34 -1.55
N ILE A 259 17.71 -20.18 -2.87
CA ILE A 259 17.04 -19.09 -3.57
C ILE A 259 15.53 -19.03 -3.32
N ASN A 260 14.93 -20.15 -2.91
CA ASN A 260 13.50 -20.29 -2.64
C ASN A 260 13.20 -20.49 -1.15
N ALA A 261 14.17 -20.28 -0.26
CA ALA A 261 13.96 -20.29 1.18
C ALA A 261 12.78 -19.39 1.55
N VAL A 262 12.00 -19.79 2.55
CA VAL A 262 10.85 -19.01 3.04
C VAL A 262 10.92 -18.82 4.54
N ASN A 263 10.66 -17.58 4.98
CA ASN A 263 10.60 -17.24 6.40
C ASN A 263 9.27 -17.67 7.05
N LYS A 264 9.04 -17.35 8.33
CA LYS A 264 7.81 -17.75 9.05
C LYS A 264 6.53 -17.15 8.45
N ALA A 265 6.63 -16.02 7.75
CA ALA A 265 5.53 -15.39 7.00
C ALA A 265 5.36 -15.96 5.57
N ARG A 266 6.07 -17.06 5.25
CA ARG A 266 6.17 -17.68 3.92
C ARG A 266 6.74 -16.77 2.82
N CYS A 267 7.26 -15.60 3.17
CA CYS A 267 7.93 -14.72 2.22
C CYS A 267 9.28 -15.34 1.83
N SER A 268 9.61 -15.31 0.53
CA SER A 268 10.94 -15.64 0.03
C SER A 268 11.76 -14.36 -0.24
N PRO A 269 13.07 -14.43 -0.51
CA PRO A 269 13.89 -13.26 -0.86
C PRO A 269 13.33 -12.46 -2.05
N LEU A 270 12.64 -13.12 -2.98
CA LEU A 270 11.95 -12.45 -4.08
C LEU A 270 10.76 -11.61 -3.60
N HIS A 271 9.95 -12.12 -2.66
CA HIS A 271 8.86 -11.35 -2.06
C HIS A 271 9.39 -10.11 -1.34
N VAL A 272 10.49 -10.25 -0.58
CA VAL A 272 11.15 -9.14 0.11
C VAL A 272 11.63 -8.09 -0.90
N ALA A 273 12.37 -8.50 -1.94
CA ALA A 273 12.90 -7.59 -2.96
C ALA A 273 11.78 -6.87 -3.75
N VAL A 274 10.70 -7.57 -4.11
CA VAL A 274 9.55 -6.98 -4.82
C VAL A 274 8.78 -6.02 -3.93
N ASN A 275 8.45 -6.39 -2.68
CA ASN A 275 7.71 -5.54 -1.75
C ASN A 275 8.48 -4.26 -1.36
N LYS A 276 9.82 -4.33 -1.35
CA LYS A 276 10.71 -3.18 -1.13
C LYS A 276 11.08 -2.41 -2.41
N GLN A 277 10.64 -2.87 -3.59
CA GLN A 277 10.95 -2.26 -4.90
C GLN A 277 12.46 -2.26 -5.23
N HIS A 278 13.19 -3.25 -4.74
CA HIS A 278 14.64 -3.41 -4.94
C HIS A 278 14.94 -4.10 -6.28
N PHE A 279 14.77 -3.35 -7.38
CA PHE A 279 14.83 -3.85 -8.76
C PHE A 279 16.10 -4.65 -9.09
N ASP A 280 17.28 -4.24 -8.60
CA ASP A 280 18.53 -4.94 -8.91
C ASP A 280 18.67 -6.27 -8.16
N CYS A 281 18.12 -6.37 -6.94
CA CYS A 281 17.98 -7.65 -6.24
C CYS A 281 17.03 -8.60 -7.00
N VAL A 282 15.91 -8.08 -7.51
CA VAL A 282 14.98 -8.86 -8.36
C VAL A 282 15.68 -9.37 -9.63
N LYS A 283 16.47 -8.53 -10.31
CA LYS A 283 17.27 -8.96 -11.49
C LYS A 283 18.24 -10.09 -11.15
N VAL A 284 18.92 -10.02 -10.00
CA VAL A 284 19.85 -11.07 -9.54
C VAL A 284 19.11 -12.38 -9.25
N LEU A 285 17.98 -12.34 -8.54
CA LEU A 285 17.19 -13.55 -8.25
C LEU A 285 16.65 -14.20 -9.53
N LEU A 286 16.14 -13.41 -10.49
CA LEU A 286 15.67 -13.92 -11.78
C LEU A 286 16.80 -14.50 -12.63
N LYS A 287 17.98 -13.87 -12.64
CA LYS A 287 19.20 -14.37 -13.30
C LYS A 287 19.62 -15.75 -12.78
N HIS A 288 19.49 -15.97 -11.47
CA HIS A 288 19.75 -17.27 -10.82
C HIS A 288 18.52 -18.22 -10.83
N ARG A 289 17.48 -17.88 -11.59
CA ARG A 289 16.28 -18.71 -11.82
C ARG A 289 15.49 -19.04 -10.54
N CYS A 290 15.23 -18.05 -9.70
CA CYS A 290 14.31 -18.20 -8.57
C CYS A 290 12.92 -18.69 -9.03
N ASN A 291 12.21 -19.41 -8.18
CA ASN A 291 10.82 -19.77 -8.43
C ASN A 291 9.92 -18.56 -8.16
N VAL A 292 9.48 -17.90 -9.24
CA VAL A 292 8.57 -16.75 -9.17
C VAL A 292 7.17 -17.08 -8.64
N ASN A 293 6.82 -18.37 -8.53
CA ASN A 293 5.52 -18.87 -8.08
C ASN A 293 5.55 -19.42 -6.65
N VAL A 294 6.58 -19.12 -5.84
CA VAL A 294 6.52 -19.33 -4.39
C VAL A 294 5.36 -18.50 -3.85
N GLN A 295 4.54 -19.08 -2.98
CA GLN A 295 3.40 -18.39 -2.35
C GLN A 295 3.75 -17.93 -0.94
N ASP A 296 3.47 -16.66 -0.65
CA ASP A 296 3.49 -16.09 0.70
C ASP A 296 2.32 -16.60 1.58
N SER A 297 2.12 -15.97 2.74
CA SER A 297 1.13 -16.39 3.73
C SER A 297 -0.31 -15.91 3.46
N TYR A 298 -0.57 -15.13 2.41
CA TYR A 298 -1.89 -14.58 2.13
C TYR A 298 -2.80 -15.56 1.36
N ASP A 299 -3.25 -16.62 2.04
CA ASP A 299 -4.30 -17.48 1.51
C ASP A 299 -5.70 -16.87 1.73
N PHE A 300 -6.19 -16.17 0.70
CA PHE A 300 -7.52 -15.55 0.67
C PHE A 300 -8.68 -16.58 0.66
N THR A 301 -8.40 -17.88 0.48
CA THR A 301 -9.42 -18.94 0.52
C THR A 301 -9.73 -19.41 1.95
N LEU A 302 -8.86 -19.12 2.92
CA LEU A 302 -9.05 -19.50 4.33
C LEU A 302 -10.31 -18.89 4.94
N LYS A 303 -11.09 -19.73 5.60
CA LYS A 303 -12.34 -19.37 6.29
C LYS A 303 -12.21 -19.67 7.78
N ASN A 304 -12.73 -18.78 8.62
CA ASN A 304 -12.84 -19.04 10.05
C ASN A 304 -13.97 -20.04 10.37
N LYS A 305 -14.17 -20.38 11.66
CA LYS A 305 -15.22 -21.32 12.11
C LYS A 305 -16.66 -20.95 11.68
N ARG A 306 -16.92 -19.72 11.23
CA ARG A 306 -18.22 -19.23 10.71
C ARG A 306 -18.28 -19.18 9.18
N GLY A 307 -17.23 -19.62 8.48
CA GLY A 307 -17.12 -19.57 7.02
C GLY A 307 -16.63 -18.24 6.46
N PHE A 308 -16.28 -17.25 7.30
CA PHE A 308 -15.84 -15.94 6.83
C PHE A 308 -14.36 -15.97 6.45
N ASN A 309 -14.04 -15.58 5.20
CA ASN A 309 -12.70 -15.19 4.78
C ASN A 309 -12.50 -13.67 4.91
N VAL A 310 -11.34 -13.16 4.51
CA VAL A 310 -11.00 -11.73 4.59
C VAL A 310 -11.94 -10.84 3.74
N LEU A 311 -12.42 -11.31 2.59
CA LEU A 311 -13.33 -10.53 1.74
C LEU A 311 -14.71 -10.34 2.39
N HIS A 312 -15.23 -11.38 3.06
CA HIS A 312 -16.44 -11.24 3.88
C HIS A 312 -16.26 -10.21 5.01
N HIS A 313 -15.08 -10.17 5.66
CA HIS A 313 -14.81 -9.21 6.73
C HIS A 313 -14.67 -7.78 6.19
N ALA A 314 -13.96 -7.58 5.08
CA ALA A 314 -13.87 -6.28 4.41
C ALA A 314 -15.26 -5.76 4.00
N ALA A 315 -16.10 -6.65 3.45
CA ALA A 315 -17.42 -6.28 3.00
C ALA A 315 -18.41 -6.02 4.15
N LEU A 316 -18.40 -6.83 5.21
CA LEU A 316 -19.19 -6.59 6.43
C LEU A 316 -18.84 -5.23 7.06
N LYS A 317 -17.59 -4.79 6.95
CA LYS A 317 -17.11 -3.51 7.49
C LYS A 317 -17.23 -2.32 6.54
N GLY A 318 -17.73 -2.50 5.31
CA GLY A 318 -17.88 -1.40 4.35
C GLY A 318 -16.56 -0.84 3.83
N ASN A 319 -15.49 -1.64 3.84
CA ASN A 319 -14.16 -1.16 3.45
C ASN A 319 -13.95 -1.32 1.95
N ASN A 320 -14.33 -0.30 1.19
CA ASN A 320 -14.17 -0.23 -0.27
C ASN A 320 -12.72 -0.47 -0.71
N PHE A 321 -11.76 0.24 -0.12
CA PHE A 321 -10.34 0.13 -0.49
C PHE A 321 -9.78 -1.28 -0.27
N ALA A 322 -10.08 -1.90 0.87
CA ALA A 322 -9.65 -3.28 1.13
C ALA A 322 -10.32 -4.25 0.14
N THR A 323 -11.60 -4.08 -0.15
CA THR A 323 -12.35 -4.93 -1.09
C THR A 323 -11.77 -4.83 -2.51
N GLU A 324 -11.55 -3.61 -3.01
CA GLU A 324 -10.93 -3.36 -4.31
C GLU A 324 -9.52 -3.97 -4.38
N ARG A 325 -8.70 -3.82 -3.33
CA ARG A 325 -7.33 -4.37 -3.29
C ARG A 325 -7.31 -5.90 -3.25
N LEU A 326 -8.23 -6.53 -2.53
CA LEU A 326 -8.37 -7.99 -2.46
C LEU A 326 -8.80 -8.60 -3.80
N ILE A 327 -9.70 -7.93 -4.54
CA ILE A 327 -10.22 -8.41 -5.84
C ILE A 327 -9.27 -8.04 -7.00
N SER A 328 -8.66 -6.86 -6.99
CA SER A 328 -7.70 -6.46 -8.04
C SER A 328 -6.44 -7.33 -8.04
N LYS A 329 -5.98 -7.79 -6.87
CA LYS A 329 -4.87 -8.76 -6.76
C LYS A 329 -5.22 -10.14 -7.32
N SER A 330 -6.47 -10.58 -7.31
CA SER A 330 -6.85 -11.89 -7.87
C SER A 330 -6.95 -11.92 -9.39
N ARG A 331 -7.12 -10.76 -10.05
CA ARG A 331 -7.15 -10.60 -11.52
C ARG A 331 -5.78 -10.56 -12.22
N GLN A 332 -4.66 -10.49 -11.49
CA GLN A 332 -3.32 -10.39 -12.10
C GLN A 332 -2.70 -11.74 -12.52
N ILE A 333 -3.40 -12.86 -12.28
CA ILE A 333 -2.95 -14.22 -12.66
C ILE A 333 -4.04 -14.84 -13.54
N VAL A 334 -4.07 -14.45 -14.82
CA VAL A 334 -4.97 -15.04 -15.81
C VAL A 334 -4.15 -15.90 -16.77
N ASP A 335 -3.72 -17.07 -16.29
CA ASP A 335 -3.51 -18.22 -17.18
C ASP A 335 -3.46 -19.55 -16.42
N GLY A 336 -4.15 -20.55 -16.95
CA GLY A 336 -3.83 -21.97 -16.75
C GLY A 336 -4.00 -22.61 -15.36
N LYS A 337 -5.22 -23.10 -15.07
CA LYS A 337 -5.53 -24.24 -14.15
C LYS A 337 -5.19 -24.08 -12.65
N LYS A 338 -6.25 -23.95 -11.82
CA LYS A 338 -6.26 -24.28 -10.37
C LYS A 338 -5.09 -23.73 -9.55
N MET A 339 -4.87 -22.42 -9.53
CA MET A 339 -3.99 -21.82 -8.53
C MET A 339 -4.79 -21.41 -7.28
N MET A 340 -4.56 -22.09 -6.16
CA MET A 340 -5.20 -21.75 -4.89
C MET A 340 -4.57 -20.46 -4.35
N GLY A 341 -5.36 -19.38 -4.29
CA GLY A 341 -4.88 -18.02 -4.05
C GLY A 341 -5.73 -16.91 -4.67
N HIS A 342 -6.63 -17.23 -5.62
CA HIS A 342 -7.61 -16.24 -6.08
C HIS A 342 -8.64 -15.91 -4.99
N CYS A 343 -8.85 -14.62 -4.75
CA CYS A 343 -10.00 -14.13 -4.00
C CYS A 343 -11.25 -14.23 -4.89
N GLU A 344 -12.07 -15.26 -4.66
CA GLU A 344 -13.38 -15.47 -5.30
C GLU A 344 -14.38 -14.41 -4.81
N ILE A 345 -14.99 -13.66 -5.74
CA ILE A 345 -15.86 -12.53 -5.41
C ILE A 345 -17.18 -12.97 -4.75
N ASP A 346 -17.75 -14.08 -5.21
CA ASP A 346 -18.99 -14.69 -4.69
C ASP A 346 -18.74 -15.83 -3.71
N VAL A 347 -17.58 -15.81 -3.05
CA VAL A 347 -17.22 -16.76 -2.00
C VAL A 347 -18.30 -16.79 -0.91
N ARG A 348 -18.77 -17.98 -0.53
CA ARG A 348 -19.86 -18.14 0.45
C ARG A 348 -19.38 -18.50 1.86
N ASN A 349 -19.97 -17.92 2.89
CA ASN A 349 -19.80 -18.32 4.30
C ASN A 349 -20.71 -19.52 4.68
N ASN A 350 -20.70 -19.93 5.96
CA ASN A 350 -21.51 -21.07 6.42
C ASN A 350 -23.03 -20.81 6.30
N ARG A 351 -23.46 -19.55 6.28
CA ARG A 351 -24.84 -19.12 6.03
C ARG A 351 -25.13 -18.88 4.53
N LYS A 352 -24.28 -19.40 3.65
CA LYS A 352 -24.27 -19.19 2.20
C LYS A 352 -24.16 -17.73 1.72
N GLN A 353 -23.95 -16.77 2.62
CA GLN A 353 -23.87 -15.35 2.26
C GLN A 353 -22.56 -15.03 1.54
N THR A 354 -22.62 -14.20 0.50
CA THR A 354 -21.44 -13.64 -0.19
C THR A 354 -21.03 -12.29 0.40
N PRO A 355 -19.84 -11.76 0.07
CA PRO A 355 -19.45 -10.38 0.33
C PRO A 355 -20.51 -9.35 -0.09
N LEU A 356 -21.16 -9.55 -1.26
CA LEU A 356 -22.23 -8.66 -1.73
C LEU A 356 -23.45 -8.69 -0.81
N LEU A 357 -23.94 -9.88 -0.43
CA LEU A 357 -25.08 -10.01 0.50
C LEU A 357 -24.76 -9.42 1.89
N LEU A 358 -23.51 -9.52 2.36
CA LEU A 358 -23.07 -8.86 3.59
C LEU A 358 -23.06 -7.33 3.45
N ALA A 359 -22.54 -6.79 2.35
CA ALA A 359 -22.54 -5.35 2.08
C ALA A 359 -23.97 -4.77 2.02
N ILE A 360 -24.89 -5.48 1.37
CA ILE A 360 -26.33 -5.15 1.31
C ILE A 360 -26.95 -5.19 2.72
N SER A 361 -26.68 -6.23 3.51
CA SER A 361 -27.24 -6.35 4.87
C SER A 361 -26.89 -5.18 5.79
N GLN A 362 -25.69 -4.60 5.60
CA GLN A 362 -25.18 -3.46 6.36
C GLN A 362 -25.49 -2.10 5.67
N CYS A 363 -26.15 -2.11 4.52
CA CYS A 363 -26.50 -0.94 3.72
C CYS A 363 -25.30 -0.12 3.20
N HIS A 364 -24.16 -0.76 2.92
CA HIS A 364 -22.94 -0.10 2.43
C HIS A 364 -23.05 0.26 0.93
N CYS A 365 -23.83 1.30 0.58
CA CYS A 365 -24.13 1.68 -0.81
C CYS A 365 -22.91 1.66 -1.76
N ALA A 366 -21.85 2.43 -1.45
CA ALA A 366 -20.68 2.54 -2.31
C ALA A 366 -19.89 1.22 -2.46
N LEU A 367 -20.01 0.30 -1.51
CA LEU A 367 -19.41 -1.03 -1.58
C LEU A 367 -20.25 -2.00 -2.43
N VAL A 368 -21.59 -1.89 -2.35
CA VAL A 368 -22.51 -2.68 -3.19
C VAL A 368 -22.26 -2.37 -4.67
N GLU A 369 -22.17 -1.08 -5.02
CA GLU A 369 -21.84 -0.64 -6.38
C GLU A 369 -20.45 -1.09 -6.83
N LEU A 370 -19.44 -1.04 -5.95
CA LEU A 370 -18.10 -1.56 -6.23
C LEU A 370 -18.12 -3.07 -6.50
N LEU A 371 -18.83 -3.87 -5.70
CA LEU A 371 -18.91 -5.32 -5.88
C LEU A 371 -19.66 -5.70 -7.17
N VAL A 372 -20.77 -5.02 -7.48
CA VAL A 372 -21.52 -5.25 -8.73
C VAL A 372 -20.69 -4.85 -9.96
N SER A 373 -20.03 -3.69 -9.94
CA SER A 373 -19.14 -3.27 -11.05
C SER A 373 -17.89 -4.14 -11.21
N LEU A 374 -17.45 -4.83 -10.16
CA LEU A 374 -16.40 -5.85 -10.22
C LEU A 374 -16.90 -7.23 -10.68
N GLY A 375 -18.21 -7.40 -10.89
CA GLY A 375 -18.83 -8.59 -11.46
C GLY A 375 -19.34 -9.61 -10.44
N ALA A 376 -19.73 -9.20 -9.24
CA ALA A 376 -20.40 -10.07 -8.26
C ALA A 376 -21.80 -10.46 -8.74
N ASP A 377 -22.19 -11.73 -8.55
CA ASP A 377 -23.53 -12.20 -8.92
C ASP A 377 -24.60 -11.63 -7.97
N ILE A 378 -25.46 -10.79 -8.53
CA ILE A 378 -26.56 -10.09 -7.85
C ILE A 378 -27.63 -11.05 -7.32
N ASN A 379 -27.83 -12.19 -7.98
CA ASN A 379 -28.93 -13.12 -7.74
C ASN A 379 -28.56 -14.28 -6.81
N VAL A 380 -27.39 -14.22 -6.15
CA VAL A 380 -26.99 -15.25 -5.18
C VAL A 380 -27.94 -15.30 -3.98
N GLU A 381 -28.41 -16.51 -3.69
CA GLU A 381 -29.17 -16.87 -2.48
C GLU A 381 -28.27 -17.16 -1.26
N ASP A 382 -28.74 -16.75 -0.08
CA ASP A 382 -28.20 -17.18 1.22
C ASP A 382 -28.82 -18.49 1.77
N GLU A 383 -28.67 -18.75 3.07
CA GLU A 383 -29.22 -19.96 3.70
C GLU A 383 -30.75 -19.97 3.81
N ASP A 384 -31.43 -18.83 3.73
CA ASP A 384 -32.90 -18.70 3.75
C ASP A 384 -33.49 -18.65 2.33
N GLY A 385 -32.63 -18.63 1.29
CA GLY A 385 -33.03 -18.41 -0.10
C GLY A 385 -33.28 -16.93 -0.42
N ASP A 386 -32.86 -16.02 0.45
CA ASP A 386 -33.03 -14.59 0.23
C ASP A 386 -31.90 -14.08 -0.68
N THR A 387 -32.27 -13.51 -1.83
CA THR A 387 -31.34 -12.82 -2.74
C THR A 387 -31.01 -11.42 -2.22
N GLY A 388 -30.05 -10.74 -2.84
CA GLY A 388 -29.68 -9.36 -2.48
C GLY A 388 -30.89 -8.39 -2.45
N LEU A 389 -31.84 -8.56 -3.37
CA LEU A 389 -33.05 -7.75 -3.43
C LEU A 389 -34.02 -8.04 -2.26
N HIS A 390 -34.17 -9.30 -1.84
CA HIS A 390 -34.93 -9.65 -0.63
C HIS A 390 -34.34 -8.97 0.61
N ILE A 391 -33.01 -9.07 0.78
CA ILE A 391 -32.30 -8.50 1.94
C ILE A 391 -32.46 -6.97 1.96
N ALA A 392 -32.28 -6.30 0.83
CA ALA A 392 -32.44 -4.84 0.71
C ALA A 392 -33.85 -4.37 1.13
N ILE A 393 -34.89 -5.07 0.66
CA ILE A 393 -36.30 -4.77 0.99
C ILE A 393 -36.62 -5.06 2.47
N MET A 394 -36.07 -6.13 3.05
CA MET A 394 -36.23 -6.42 4.49
C MET A 394 -35.54 -5.39 5.40
N ARG A 395 -34.42 -4.79 4.95
CA ARG A 395 -33.77 -3.68 5.67
C ARG A 395 -34.56 -2.38 5.53
N HIS A 396 -35.24 -2.17 4.40
CA HIS A 396 -36.20 -1.08 4.22
C HIS A 396 -37.44 -1.22 5.14
N SER A 397 -38.04 -2.42 5.25
CA SER A 397 -39.26 -2.63 6.04
C SER A 397 -39.03 -2.49 7.56
N GLN A 398 -37.83 -2.77 8.06
CA GLN A 398 -37.45 -2.51 9.47
C GLN A 398 -37.48 -1.02 9.87
N ILE A 399 -37.46 -0.09 8.90
CA ILE A 399 -37.51 1.37 9.15
C ILE A 399 -38.97 1.89 9.15
N ILE A 400 -39.93 1.16 8.57
CA ILE A 400 -41.31 1.64 8.33
C ILE A 400 -42.17 1.75 9.59
N LEU A 401 -41.72 1.21 10.75
CA LEU A 401 -42.48 1.32 12.00
C LEU A 401 -42.54 2.73 12.62
N THR A 402 -41.90 3.78 12.06
CA THR A 402 -41.76 5.07 12.77
C THR A 402 -42.26 6.37 12.12
N ARG A 403 -42.46 6.50 10.79
CA ARG A 403 -43.30 7.57 10.18
C ARG A 403 -43.41 7.49 8.64
N ILE A 404 -44.63 7.63 8.14
CA ILE A 404 -44.95 7.83 6.72
C ILE A 404 -45.13 9.33 6.46
N GLY A 405 -44.71 9.81 5.28
CA GLY A 405 -45.00 11.19 4.84
C GLY A 405 -44.25 11.64 3.58
N SER A 406 -43.05 11.12 3.32
CA SER A 406 -42.31 11.40 2.08
C SER A 406 -41.38 10.24 1.74
N LEU A 407 -41.45 9.78 0.48
CA LEU A 407 -40.51 8.82 -0.11
C LEU A 407 -39.21 9.54 -0.46
N ASN A 408 -38.44 9.89 0.58
CA ASN A 408 -37.10 10.42 0.37
C ASN A 408 -36.05 9.29 0.45
N MET A 409 -35.41 8.98 -0.68
CA MET A 409 -34.35 7.99 -0.80
C MET A 409 -33.13 8.34 0.08
N ASP A 410 -32.90 9.62 0.37
CA ASP A 410 -31.83 10.12 1.26
C ASP A 410 -31.85 9.45 2.65
N LYS A 411 -33.05 9.07 3.11
CA LYS A 411 -33.28 8.53 4.46
C LYS A 411 -33.42 7.00 4.50
N ASN A 412 -33.37 6.31 3.36
CA ASN A 412 -33.61 4.88 3.32
C ASN A 412 -32.65 4.13 2.37
N PRO A 413 -31.42 3.81 2.84
CA PRO A 413 -30.40 3.19 1.99
C PRO A 413 -30.76 1.77 1.56
N GLY A 414 -31.63 1.06 2.30
CA GLY A 414 -32.16 -0.24 1.89
C GLY A 414 -33.00 -0.15 0.63
N LEU A 415 -33.86 0.87 0.51
CA LEU A 415 -34.63 1.13 -0.71
C LEU A 415 -33.75 1.58 -1.88
N ALA A 416 -32.78 2.47 -1.63
CA ALA A 416 -31.84 2.91 -2.67
C ALA A 416 -31.04 1.72 -3.24
N ILE A 417 -30.58 0.81 -2.38
CA ILE A 417 -29.94 -0.44 -2.82
C ILE A 417 -30.93 -1.34 -3.57
N ALA A 418 -32.18 -1.49 -3.10
CA ALA A 418 -33.19 -2.29 -3.80
C ALA A 418 -33.48 -1.78 -5.23
N CYS A 419 -33.65 -0.47 -5.41
CA CYS A 419 -33.83 0.15 -6.73
C CYS A 419 -32.61 -0.05 -7.63
N TYR A 420 -31.39 0.13 -7.09
CA TYR A 420 -30.15 -0.11 -7.83
C TYR A 420 -30.01 -1.58 -8.29
N LEU A 421 -30.25 -2.54 -7.39
CA LEU A 421 -30.18 -3.96 -7.74
C LEU A 421 -31.23 -4.34 -8.78
N ALA A 422 -32.46 -3.81 -8.68
CA ALA A 422 -33.49 -4.01 -9.70
C ALA A 422 -33.06 -3.47 -11.07
N GLN A 423 -32.46 -2.27 -11.11
CA GLN A 423 -31.96 -1.65 -12.34
C GLN A 423 -30.78 -2.40 -12.98
N GLU A 424 -29.88 -2.97 -12.16
CA GLU A 424 -28.75 -3.82 -12.62
C GLU A 424 -29.16 -5.29 -12.87
N GLY A 425 -30.46 -5.62 -12.81
CA GLY A 425 -31.00 -6.90 -13.28
C GLY A 425 -31.22 -7.99 -12.22
N ALA A 426 -31.44 -7.61 -10.95
CA ALA A 426 -31.91 -8.54 -9.93
C ALA A 426 -33.30 -9.13 -10.29
N ASP A 427 -33.49 -10.42 -10.03
CA ASP A 427 -34.77 -11.09 -10.28
C ASP A 427 -35.82 -10.69 -9.24
N ILE A 428 -36.78 -9.89 -9.68
CA ILE A 428 -37.94 -9.42 -8.89
C ILE A 428 -38.99 -10.51 -8.62
N ASN A 429 -38.90 -11.66 -9.31
CA ASN A 429 -39.85 -12.78 -9.23
C ASN A 429 -39.27 -14.03 -8.54
N HIS A 430 -37.98 -14.04 -8.22
CA HIS A 430 -37.32 -15.14 -7.51
C HIS A 430 -38.02 -15.42 -6.17
N LYS A 431 -38.29 -16.69 -5.84
CA LYS A 431 -38.94 -17.04 -4.56
C LYS A 431 -37.95 -17.62 -3.56
N ASN A 432 -37.83 -16.98 -2.40
CA ASN A 432 -37.08 -17.52 -1.27
C ASN A 432 -37.73 -18.80 -0.69
N ARG A 433 -37.11 -19.42 0.33
CA ARG A 433 -37.67 -20.65 0.94
C ARG A 433 -38.98 -20.47 1.71
N LYS A 434 -39.44 -19.24 1.90
CA LYS A 434 -40.77 -18.91 2.43
C LYS A 434 -41.80 -18.74 1.30
N PHE A 435 -41.41 -19.09 0.07
CA PHE A 435 -42.17 -18.97 -1.18
C PHE A 435 -42.60 -17.55 -1.53
N LYS A 436 -41.90 -16.55 -0.98
CA LYS A 436 -42.14 -15.13 -1.23
C LYS A 436 -41.16 -14.56 -2.24
N THR A 437 -41.64 -13.72 -3.14
CA THR A 437 -40.80 -12.86 -3.99
C THR A 437 -40.33 -11.62 -3.23
N PRO A 438 -39.30 -10.88 -3.71
CA PRO A 438 -38.90 -9.62 -3.11
C PRO A 438 -40.05 -8.61 -3.07
N LEU A 439 -40.87 -8.57 -4.12
CA LEU A 439 -42.03 -7.68 -4.21
C LEU A 439 -43.13 -8.06 -3.20
N GLU A 440 -43.39 -9.35 -2.97
CA GLU A 440 -44.35 -9.84 -1.94
C GLU A 440 -43.93 -9.52 -0.49
N LEU A 441 -42.73 -8.96 -0.27
CA LEU A 441 -42.28 -8.41 1.02
C LEU A 441 -42.59 -6.91 1.19
N VAL A 442 -42.99 -6.22 0.13
CA VAL A 442 -43.31 -4.77 0.14
C VAL A 442 -44.78 -4.56 0.45
N GLN A 443 -45.08 -3.78 1.49
CA GLN A 443 -46.46 -3.44 1.90
C GLN A 443 -46.98 -2.13 1.30
N ASN A 444 -46.11 -1.29 0.73
CA ASN A 444 -46.45 0.03 0.21
C ASN A 444 -46.50 0.01 -1.32
N GLN A 445 -47.67 0.30 -1.89
CA GLN A 445 -47.89 0.26 -3.35
C GLN A 445 -46.92 1.17 -4.10
N THR A 446 -46.67 2.38 -3.63
CA THR A 446 -45.75 3.32 -4.30
C THR A 446 -44.29 2.83 -4.30
N VAL A 447 -43.91 1.95 -3.37
CA VAL A 447 -42.60 1.29 -3.37
C VAL A 447 -42.57 0.10 -4.34
N LEU A 448 -43.69 -0.62 -4.51
CA LEU A 448 -43.84 -1.64 -5.55
C LEU A 448 -43.70 -1.00 -6.94
N ASP A 449 -44.49 0.03 -7.23
CA ASP A 449 -44.50 0.75 -8.51
C ASP A 449 -43.09 1.29 -8.85
N LEU A 450 -42.39 1.83 -7.84
CA LEU A 450 -41.02 2.32 -7.98
C LEU A 450 -40.04 1.19 -8.34
N LEU A 451 -40.05 0.07 -7.61
CA LEU A 451 -39.13 -1.05 -7.88
C LEU A 451 -39.38 -1.69 -9.25
N GLN A 452 -40.66 -1.78 -9.66
CA GLN A 452 -41.03 -2.25 -11.00
C GLN A 452 -40.49 -1.30 -12.08
N SER A 453 -40.68 0.02 -11.93
CA SER A 453 -40.16 0.99 -12.90
C SER A 453 -38.63 0.93 -13.05
N TYR A 454 -37.89 0.66 -11.96
CA TYR A 454 -36.44 0.51 -12.01
C TYR A 454 -36.01 -0.80 -12.70
N ALA A 455 -36.71 -1.92 -12.47
CA ALA A 455 -36.49 -3.19 -13.16
C ALA A 455 -36.78 -3.12 -14.67
N GLU A 456 -37.76 -2.30 -15.06
CA GLU A 456 -38.11 -2.03 -16.47
C GLU A 456 -37.09 -1.08 -17.14
N SER A 457 -36.50 -0.14 -16.38
CA SER A 457 -35.58 0.91 -16.86
C SER A 457 -34.19 0.44 -17.32
N LYS A 458 -34.06 -0.82 -17.78
CA LYS A 458 -32.78 -1.45 -18.16
C LYS A 458 -31.89 -0.51 -18.97
N LYS A 459 -30.66 -0.29 -18.49
CA LYS A 459 -29.57 0.14 -19.37
C LYS A 459 -29.48 -0.87 -20.52
N PRO A 460 -29.38 -0.43 -21.80
CA PRO A 460 -29.21 -1.37 -22.90
C PRO A 460 -27.94 -2.17 -22.65
N GLN A 461 -28.08 -3.49 -22.50
CA GLN A 461 -26.95 -4.40 -22.48
C GLN A 461 -26.15 -4.19 -23.77
N ALA A 462 -24.82 -4.09 -23.66
CA ALA A 462 -23.95 -4.09 -24.83
C ALA A 462 -24.21 -5.39 -25.61
N GLN A 463 -24.86 -5.26 -26.77
CA GLN A 463 -25.22 -6.40 -27.59
C GLN A 463 -23.95 -7.12 -28.05
N SER A 464 -23.92 -8.45 -27.87
CA SER A 464 -22.90 -9.28 -28.50
C SER A 464 -23.02 -9.15 -30.02
N LEU A 465 -22.03 -8.51 -30.64
CA LEU A 465 -21.94 -8.38 -32.09
C LEU A 465 -21.85 -9.78 -32.73
N PRO A 466 -22.57 -10.03 -33.84
CA PRO A 466 -22.54 -11.32 -34.51
C PRO A 466 -21.18 -11.55 -35.18
N VAL A 467 -20.69 -12.79 -35.09
CA VAL A 467 -19.46 -13.22 -35.76
C VAL A 467 -19.70 -13.30 -37.26
N SER A 468 -19.16 -12.32 -37.99
CA SER A 468 -18.86 -12.45 -39.41
C SER A 468 -17.47 -11.86 -39.63
N GLY A 469 -16.57 -12.64 -40.22
CA GLY A 469 -15.19 -12.23 -40.42
C GLY A 469 -15.03 -11.48 -41.73
N GLU A 470 -14.27 -10.39 -41.71
CA GLU A 470 -13.27 -10.10 -42.75
C GLU A 470 -12.25 -9.09 -42.21
N SER A 471 -11.08 -9.05 -42.82
CA SER A 471 -9.88 -8.40 -42.29
C SER A 471 -9.75 -6.93 -42.70
N SER A 472 -9.71 -6.01 -41.74
CA SER A 472 -9.08 -4.69 -41.91
C SER A 472 -8.70 -4.08 -40.56
N GLU A 473 -7.43 -3.72 -40.39
CA GLU A 473 -6.94 -3.01 -39.22
C GLU A 473 -7.55 -1.59 -39.12
N SER A 474 -8.04 -1.23 -37.94
CA SER A 474 -8.44 0.15 -37.59
C SER A 474 -8.23 0.39 -36.09
N PRO A 475 -7.92 1.64 -35.67
CA PRO A 475 -7.21 1.88 -34.42
C PRO A 475 -8.07 1.74 -33.17
N GLN A 476 -7.43 1.33 -32.06
CA GLN A 476 -8.09 1.16 -30.77
C GLN A 476 -8.58 2.51 -30.18
N PRO A 477 -9.74 2.53 -29.49
CA PRO A 477 -10.23 3.73 -28.83
C PRO A 477 -9.35 4.12 -27.63
N GLU A 478 -9.12 5.42 -27.45
CA GLU A 478 -8.31 5.95 -26.35
C GLU A 478 -8.92 5.68 -24.96
N PRO A 479 -8.10 5.43 -23.93
CA PRO A 479 -8.58 5.23 -22.57
C PRO A 479 -9.06 6.54 -21.94
N VAL A 480 -10.37 6.70 -21.83
CA VAL A 480 -11.00 7.79 -21.08
C VAL A 480 -10.54 7.74 -19.62
N ALA A 481 -10.10 8.89 -19.08
CA ALA A 481 -9.61 8.97 -17.71
C ALA A 481 -10.71 8.65 -16.69
N PRO A 482 -10.39 8.01 -15.55
CA PRO A 482 -11.36 7.83 -14.48
C PRO A 482 -11.76 9.20 -13.93
N GLN A 483 -13.00 9.60 -14.23
CA GLN A 483 -13.69 10.61 -13.44
C GLN A 483 -13.89 10.05 -12.03
N ILE A 484 -13.88 10.92 -11.02
CA ILE A 484 -14.29 10.55 -9.67
C ILE A 484 -15.77 10.21 -9.76
N MET A 485 -16.09 8.92 -9.88
CA MET A 485 -17.48 8.47 -9.87
C MET A 485 -18.02 8.65 -8.46
N GLU A 486 -18.80 9.72 -8.30
CA GLU A 486 -19.75 9.79 -7.21
C GLU A 486 -20.64 8.54 -7.26
N CYS A 487 -20.69 7.80 -6.15
CA CYS A 487 -21.45 6.55 -6.03
C CYS A 487 -22.86 6.73 -6.62
N VAL A 488 -23.23 6.01 -7.67
CA VAL A 488 -24.49 6.21 -8.40
C VAL A 488 -25.71 6.02 -7.49
N ILE A 489 -25.62 5.11 -6.52
CA ILE A 489 -26.63 4.92 -5.45
C ILE A 489 -26.74 6.16 -4.54
N CYS A 490 -25.67 6.95 -4.43
CA CYS A 490 -25.65 8.25 -3.75
C CYS A 490 -25.98 9.43 -4.68
N VAL A 491 -25.71 9.39 -5.98
CA VAL A 491 -26.10 10.45 -6.94
C VAL A 491 -27.61 10.42 -7.18
N GLN A 492 -28.24 9.24 -7.16
CA GLN A 492 -29.70 9.09 -7.09
C GLN A 492 -30.33 9.71 -5.81
N LYS A 493 -29.54 10.14 -4.82
CA LYS A 493 -29.98 10.95 -3.66
C LYS A 493 -29.97 12.47 -3.92
N GLN A 494 -29.56 12.92 -5.11
CA GLN A 494 -29.53 14.35 -5.46
C GLN A 494 -30.40 14.69 -6.68
N GLY A 495 -31.01 13.70 -7.32
CA GLY A 495 -31.82 13.87 -8.53
C GLY A 495 -33.32 13.99 -8.28
N LYS A 496 -33.79 15.17 -7.85
CA LYS A 496 -35.16 15.67 -8.11
C LYS A 496 -35.18 17.19 -8.25
#